data_AF-A0A920JAS8-F1
#
_entry.id   AF-A0A920JAS8-F1
#
_cell.length_a   1.000
_cell.length_b   1.000
_cell.length_c   1.000
_cell.angle_alpha   90.00
_cell.angle_beta   90.00
_cell.angle_gamma   90.00
#
_symmetry.space_group_name_H-M   'P 1'
#
loop_
_entity.id
_entity.type
_entity.pdbx_description
1 polymer ?
#
loop_
_entity_poly.entity_id
_entity_poly.type
_entity_poly.pdbx_seq_one_letter_code
_entity_poly.pdbx_strand_id
1 'polypeptide(L)'
;MLPHIVFHQDSPDYFPNADVWNVSEACFPHGVEHPPTSGISQPPVLATCVRKLWEAGKQTSTENGDVKLICEKILNWHRWFWSARDPENTGLVRVLHPWESGMDNSPAWDEPLARVPSTQNASYVRQDTSLIDAHQRPLQKEYDRYLYLVEILRDKDYDSRAISQDFPFRVIDIGLNSILQRANLDLKAMLDQFGMRSECQELEARIELTQNAFRNYGIHSMNIFTTGMNLPGN
;
A
#
# COMPACT_ATOMS: atom_id res chain seq x y z
N MET A 1 6.21 -7.37 -2.40
CA MET A 1 5.02 -6.65 -1.91
C MET A 1 4.32 -7.51 -0.87
N LEU A 2 3.73 -6.93 0.18
CA LEU A 2 2.68 -7.60 0.97
C LEU A 2 1.31 -7.15 0.41
N PRO A 3 0.47 -8.05 -0.10
CA PRO A 3 -0.83 -7.70 -0.68
C PRO A 3 -1.84 -7.35 0.42
N HIS A 4 -2.85 -6.54 0.08
CA HIS A 4 -3.88 -6.16 1.06
C HIS A 4 -4.88 -7.28 1.37
N ILE A 5 -4.99 -8.29 0.51
CA ILE A 5 -5.85 -9.46 0.72
C ILE A 5 -5.06 -10.73 0.43
N VAL A 6 -5.20 -11.69 1.33
CA VAL A 6 -4.75 -13.07 1.18
C VAL A 6 -6.01 -13.95 1.21
N PHE A 7 -6.30 -14.63 0.11
CA PHE A 7 -7.49 -15.47 -0.03
C PHE A 7 -7.20 -16.87 0.53
N HIS A 8 -7.34 -17.03 1.85
CA HIS A 8 -7.08 -18.31 2.53
C HIS A 8 -8.08 -19.41 2.16
N GLN A 9 -9.31 -19.03 1.79
CA GLN A 9 -10.39 -19.92 1.39
C GLN A 9 -11.24 -19.20 0.35
N ASP A 10 -11.88 -19.96 -0.53
CA ASP A 10 -12.86 -19.41 -1.47
C ASP A 10 -14.04 -18.83 -0.70
N SER A 11 -14.35 -17.56 -0.98
CA SER A 11 -15.50 -16.86 -0.40
C SER A 11 -16.36 -16.32 -1.54
N PRO A 12 -17.54 -16.92 -1.80
CA PRO A 12 -18.44 -16.45 -2.86
C PRO A 12 -19.00 -15.05 -2.57
N ASP A 13 -18.96 -14.63 -1.30
CA ASP A 13 -19.55 -13.38 -0.82
C ASP A 13 -18.56 -12.18 -0.87
N TYR A 14 -17.34 -12.39 -1.36
CA TYR A 14 -16.35 -11.33 -1.54
C TYR A 14 -16.08 -11.04 -3.01
N PHE A 15 -16.19 -9.77 -3.40
CA PHE A 15 -15.87 -9.31 -4.75
C PHE A 15 -15.14 -7.96 -4.70
N PRO A 16 -14.02 -7.78 -5.44
CA PRO A 16 -13.41 -8.69 -6.41
C PRO A 16 -12.62 -9.86 -5.78
N ASN A 17 -12.91 -11.09 -6.22
CA ASN A 17 -12.28 -12.32 -5.73
C ASN A 17 -10.91 -12.59 -6.41
N ALA A 18 -10.27 -13.69 -6.03
CA ALA A 18 -8.97 -14.11 -6.57
C ALA A 18 -8.95 -14.21 -8.10
N ASP A 19 -10.02 -14.67 -8.75
CA ASP A 19 -10.10 -14.79 -10.21
C ASP A 19 -10.15 -13.42 -10.90
N VAL A 20 -10.76 -12.42 -10.27
CA VAL A 20 -10.77 -11.05 -10.81
C VAL A 20 -9.37 -10.44 -10.71
N TRP A 21 -8.69 -10.64 -9.58
CA TRP A 21 -7.30 -10.22 -9.43
C TRP A 21 -6.37 -10.99 -10.38
N ASN A 22 -6.50 -12.31 -10.49
CA ASN A 22 -5.71 -13.17 -11.37
C ASN A 22 -4.20 -12.84 -11.32
N VAL A 23 -3.63 -12.74 -10.11
CA VAL A 23 -2.21 -12.48 -9.93
C VAL A 23 -1.43 -13.72 -10.37
N SER A 24 -0.56 -13.54 -11.37
CA SER A 24 0.24 -14.64 -11.93
C SER A 24 1.22 -15.23 -10.91
N GLU A 25 1.44 -16.54 -10.97
CA GLU A 25 2.47 -17.28 -10.21
C GLU A 25 3.88 -16.67 -10.39
N ALA A 26 4.13 -16.00 -11.52
CA ALA A 26 5.40 -15.31 -11.77
C ALA A 26 5.65 -14.12 -10.82
N CYS A 27 4.62 -13.62 -10.12
CA CYS A 27 4.73 -12.57 -9.12
C CYS A 27 5.26 -13.06 -7.77
N PHE A 28 5.36 -14.39 -7.58
CA PHE A 28 5.73 -15.00 -6.31
C PHE A 28 7.11 -15.68 -6.38
N PRO A 29 7.79 -15.89 -5.23
CA PRO A 29 9.05 -16.62 -5.20
C PRO A 29 8.89 -18.03 -5.78
N HIS A 30 9.78 -18.39 -6.72
CA HIS A 30 9.71 -19.69 -7.39
C HIS A 30 9.76 -20.86 -6.40
N GLY A 31 8.81 -21.79 -6.53
CA GLY A 31 8.75 -23.01 -5.72
C GLY A 31 8.25 -22.80 -4.28
N VAL A 32 7.72 -21.63 -3.95
CA VAL A 32 7.08 -21.37 -2.65
C VAL A 32 5.57 -21.47 -2.81
N GLU A 33 4.94 -22.39 -2.08
CA GLU A 33 3.48 -22.47 -2.04
C GLU A 33 2.89 -21.21 -1.39
N HIS A 34 1.85 -20.66 -1.99
CA HIS A 34 1.14 -19.50 -1.46
C HIS A 34 -0.36 -19.58 -1.81
N PRO A 35 -1.23 -19.05 -0.94
CA PRO A 35 -2.62 -18.79 -1.34
C PRO A 35 -2.69 -17.72 -2.44
N PRO A 36 -3.79 -17.65 -3.21
CA PRO A 36 -4.07 -16.53 -4.07
C PRO A 36 -4.13 -15.21 -3.29
N THR A 37 -3.75 -14.11 -3.92
CA THR A 37 -3.76 -12.78 -3.30
C THR A 37 -4.34 -11.74 -4.23
N SER A 38 -4.67 -10.57 -3.69
CA SER A 38 -4.88 -9.39 -4.52
C SER A 38 -3.56 -8.85 -5.08
N GLY A 39 -3.64 -7.93 -6.05
CA GLY A 39 -2.50 -7.36 -6.76
C GLY A 39 -2.04 -5.98 -6.28
N ILE A 40 -2.60 -5.47 -5.17
CA ILE A 40 -2.28 -4.15 -4.58
C ILE A 40 -1.97 -4.27 -3.09
N SER A 41 -1.29 -3.26 -2.53
CA SER A 41 -0.88 -3.25 -1.11
C SER A 41 -1.82 -2.40 -0.25
N GLN A 42 -1.45 -2.16 1.02
CA GLN A 42 -2.20 -1.34 1.97
C GLN A 42 -1.23 -0.62 2.94
N PRO A 43 -1.71 0.32 3.79
CA PRO A 43 -0.83 1.11 4.64
C PRO A 43 0.07 0.25 5.55
N PRO A 44 1.39 0.50 5.59
CA PRO A 44 2.37 -0.42 6.19
C PRO A 44 2.47 -0.35 7.72
N VAL A 45 1.37 -0.60 8.42
CA VAL A 45 1.30 -0.53 9.90
C VAL A 45 2.02 -1.69 10.62
N LEU A 46 2.42 -2.74 9.89
CA LEU A 46 2.92 -3.98 10.48
C LEU A 46 4.16 -3.79 11.37
N ALA A 47 5.10 -2.91 10.99
CA ALA A 47 6.29 -2.63 11.82
C ALA A 47 5.90 -2.10 13.21
N THR A 48 4.94 -1.19 13.26
CA THR A 48 4.41 -0.63 14.51
C THR A 48 3.72 -1.71 15.35
N CYS A 49 2.94 -2.59 14.72
CA CYS A 49 2.28 -3.70 15.41
C CYS A 49 3.30 -4.69 16.00
N VAL A 50 4.28 -5.12 15.21
CA VAL A 50 5.34 -6.04 15.64
C VAL A 50 6.15 -5.44 16.77
N ARG A 51 6.51 -4.15 16.68
CA ARG A 51 7.21 -3.46 17.77
C ARG A 51 6.42 -3.49 19.06
N LYS A 52 5.12 -3.17 19.03
CA LYS A 52 4.25 -3.17 20.22
C LYS A 52 4.16 -4.57 20.85
N LEU A 53 3.98 -5.60 20.04
CA LEU A 53 3.91 -6.98 20.52
C LEU A 53 5.25 -7.43 21.12
N TRP A 54 6.35 -7.11 20.45
CA TRP A 54 7.69 -7.43 20.93
C TRP A 54 8.03 -6.71 22.24
N GLU A 55 7.75 -5.40 22.34
CA GLU A 55 7.97 -4.63 23.58
C GLU A 55 7.12 -5.16 24.74
N ALA A 56 5.88 -5.59 24.49
CA ALA A 56 5.05 -6.24 25.50
C ALA A 56 5.58 -7.63 25.91
N GLY A 57 6.11 -8.40 24.95
CA GLY A 57 6.63 -9.76 25.14
C GLY A 57 8.07 -9.84 25.67
N LYS A 58 8.82 -8.73 25.68
CA LYS A 58 10.20 -8.67 26.23
C LYS A 58 10.31 -9.12 27.69
N GLN A 59 9.20 -9.09 28.44
CA GLN A 59 9.17 -9.56 29.83
C GLN A 59 9.07 -11.09 29.96
N THR A 60 8.72 -11.80 28.88
CA THR A 60 8.33 -13.23 28.94
C THR A 60 9.10 -14.15 27.98
N SER A 61 9.87 -13.64 27.01
CA SER A 61 10.66 -14.47 26.09
C SER A 61 12.01 -13.84 25.72
N THR A 62 13.02 -14.70 25.51
CA THR A 62 14.39 -14.33 25.12
C THR A 62 14.69 -14.62 23.64
N GLU A 63 13.76 -15.20 22.89
CA GLU A 63 13.95 -15.64 21.52
C GLU A 63 13.71 -14.48 20.52
N ASN A 64 14.74 -13.64 20.38
CA ASN A 64 14.71 -12.49 19.47
C ASN A 64 14.88 -12.85 17.98
N GLY A 65 15.16 -14.13 17.65
CA GLY A 65 15.47 -14.58 16.30
C GLY A 65 14.31 -14.40 15.31
N ASP A 66 13.11 -14.82 15.72
CA ASP A 66 11.92 -14.75 14.86
C ASP A 66 11.50 -13.31 14.57
N VAL A 67 11.58 -12.43 15.58
CA VAL A 67 11.29 -11.00 15.42
C VAL A 67 12.27 -10.34 14.48
N LYS A 68 13.56 -10.70 14.56
CA LYS A 68 14.57 -10.21 13.60
C LYS A 68 14.23 -10.62 12.17
N LEU A 69 13.87 -11.88 11.93
CA LEU A 69 13.48 -12.36 10.60
C LEU A 69 12.22 -11.64 10.07
N ILE A 70 11.24 -11.38 10.94
CA ILE A 70 10.06 -10.58 10.58
C ILE A 70 10.48 -9.15 10.21
N CYS A 71 11.38 -8.52 10.96
CA CYS A 71 11.88 -7.18 10.65
C CYS A 71 12.59 -7.13 9.28
N GLU A 72 13.39 -8.14 8.94
CA GLU A 72 14.03 -8.26 7.62
C GLU A 72 12.99 -8.35 6.49
N LYS A 73 11.92 -9.13 6.68
CA LYS A 73 10.82 -9.23 5.71
C LYS A 73 10.04 -7.91 5.58
N ILE A 74 9.79 -7.21 6.69
CA ILE A 74 9.16 -5.88 6.68
C ILE A 74 10.05 -4.87 5.97
N LEU A 75 11.37 -4.88 6.19
CA LEU A 75 12.30 -4.00 5.47
C LEU A 75 12.22 -4.23 3.96
N ASN A 76 12.16 -5.47 3.49
CA ASN A 76 11.98 -5.78 2.08
C ASN A 76 10.64 -5.27 1.53
N TRP A 77 9.58 -5.27 2.35
CA TRP A 77 8.31 -4.65 1.96
C TRP A 77 8.39 -3.13 1.89
N HIS A 78 9.08 -2.46 2.81
CA HIS A 78 9.32 -1.01 2.75
C HIS A 78 10.18 -0.64 1.53
N ARG A 79 11.23 -1.41 1.23
CA ARG A 79 12.04 -1.28 0.01
C ARG A 79 11.20 -1.42 -1.26
N TRP A 80 10.24 -2.34 -1.26
CA TRP A 80 9.28 -2.46 -2.35
C TRP A 80 8.44 -1.19 -2.49
N PHE A 81 7.93 -0.59 -1.41
CA PHE A 81 7.22 0.69 -1.49
C PHE A 81 8.09 1.78 -2.13
N TRP A 82 9.33 1.94 -1.67
CA TRP A 82 10.20 2.99 -2.22
C TRP A 82 10.54 2.77 -3.70
N SER A 83 10.84 1.54 -4.10
CA SER A 83 11.21 1.24 -5.49
C SER A 83 10.02 1.25 -6.44
N ALA A 84 8.90 0.63 -6.05
CA ALA A 84 7.73 0.49 -6.90
C ALA A 84 6.86 1.74 -6.95
N ARG A 85 6.82 2.53 -5.87
CA ARG A 85 5.85 3.62 -5.68
C ARG A 85 6.49 5.01 -5.61
N ASP A 86 7.80 5.07 -5.48
CA ASP A 86 8.60 6.31 -5.56
C ASP A 86 9.84 6.12 -6.45
N PRO A 87 9.67 5.74 -7.73
CA PRO A 87 10.80 5.47 -8.62
C PRO A 87 11.68 6.71 -8.88
N GLU A 88 11.14 7.92 -8.70
CA GLU A 88 11.89 9.17 -8.80
C GLU A 88 12.59 9.58 -7.50
N ASN A 89 12.52 8.76 -6.44
CA ASN A 89 13.20 8.96 -5.17
C ASN A 89 12.87 10.33 -4.52
N THR A 90 11.59 10.69 -4.55
CA THR A 90 11.07 11.97 -4.07
C THR A 90 10.92 12.01 -2.55
N GLY A 91 10.90 10.86 -1.90
CA GLY A 91 10.61 10.71 -0.47
C GLY A 91 9.14 10.43 -0.16
N LEU A 92 8.25 10.46 -1.16
CA LEU A 92 6.83 10.15 -1.00
C LEU A 92 6.39 9.09 -2.00
N VAL A 93 5.77 8.04 -1.48
CA VAL A 93 5.23 6.95 -2.29
C VAL A 93 3.85 7.28 -2.82
N ARG A 94 3.51 6.72 -3.98
CA ARG A 94 2.22 6.93 -4.64
C ARG A 94 1.35 5.67 -4.58
N VAL A 95 0.06 5.86 -4.35
CA VAL A 95 -0.95 4.82 -4.52
C VAL A 95 -1.41 4.80 -5.97
N LEU A 96 -1.66 3.58 -6.47
CA LEU A 96 -2.17 3.31 -7.82
C LEU A 96 -3.65 2.90 -7.80
N HIS A 97 -4.20 2.67 -6.61
CA HIS A 97 -5.61 2.34 -6.43
C HIS A 97 -6.12 2.94 -5.10
N PRO A 98 -7.34 3.51 -5.02
CA PRO A 98 -7.90 4.06 -3.78
C PRO A 98 -7.86 3.09 -2.59
N TRP A 99 -8.20 1.82 -2.83
CA TRP A 99 -8.10 0.73 -1.83
C TRP A 99 -6.74 0.58 -1.14
N GLU A 100 -5.65 1.05 -1.76
CA GLU A 100 -4.33 1.01 -1.12
C GLU A 100 -4.17 2.00 0.02
N SER A 101 -5.01 3.04 0.06
CA SER A 101 -5.07 3.96 1.20
C SER A 101 -5.79 3.35 2.42
N GLY A 102 -6.58 2.29 2.22
CA GLY A 102 -7.53 1.78 3.20
C GLY A 102 -8.74 2.70 3.44
N MET A 103 -8.92 3.74 2.62
CA MET A 103 -10.00 4.72 2.71
C MET A 103 -10.74 4.81 1.37
N ASP A 104 -11.34 3.70 0.94
CA ASP A 104 -11.81 3.41 -0.43
C ASP A 104 -12.52 4.57 -1.13
N ASN A 105 -13.54 5.17 -0.48
CA ASN A 105 -14.36 6.26 -1.01
C ASN A 105 -14.11 7.59 -0.30
N SER A 106 -12.89 7.83 0.19
CA SER A 106 -12.52 9.13 0.72
C SER A 106 -12.73 10.23 -0.34
N PRO A 107 -13.31 11.39 0.02
CA PRO A 107 -13.45 12.52 -0.90
C PRO A 107 -12.13 13.01 -1.50
N ALA A 108 -11.00 12.68 -0.85
CA ALA A 108 -9.65 12.95 -1.38
C ALA A 108 -9.41 12.28 -2.75
N TRP A 109 -10.17 11.23 -3.08
CA TRP A 109 -10.06 10.50 -4.33
C TRP A 109 -11.02 10.98 -5.41
N ASP A 110 -12.00 11.84 -5.11
CA ASP A 110 -13.05 12.22 -6.07
C ASP A 110 -12.49 12.80 -7.38
N GLU A 111 -11.61 13.81 -7.28
CA GLU A 111 -10.99 14.44 -8.44
C GLU A 111 -10.03 13.48 -9.17
N PRO A 112 -9.08 12.79 -8.49
CA PRO A 112 -8.25 11.78 -9.15
C PRO A 112 -9.04 10.68 -9.85
N LEU A 113 -10.08 10.16 -9.20
CA LEU A 113 -10.90 9.07 -9.71
C LEU A 113 -11.81 9.54 -10.86
N ALA A 114 -12.18 10.82 -10.94
CA ALA A 114 -12.98 11.36 -12.04
C ALA A 114 -12.31 11.22 -13.41
N ARG A 115 -10.96 11.15 -13.46
CA ARG A 115 -10.17 10.93 -14.68
C ARG A 115 -10.04 9.47 -15.09
N VAL A 116 -10.41 8.55 -14.21
CA VAL A 116 -10.31 7.10 -14.45
C VAL A 116 -11.50 6.65 -15.30
N PRO A 117 -11.26 5.99 -16.44
CA PRO A 117 -12.32 5.34 -17.21
C PRO A 117 -13.08 4.29 -16.39
N SER A 118 -14.33 4.02 -16.77
CA SER A 118 -15.09 2.90 -16.24
C SER A 118 -14.67 1.60 -16.92
N THR A 119 -14.72 0.49 -16.19
CA THR A 119 -14.57 -0.85 -16.75
C THR A 119 -15.60 -1.06 -17.87
N GLN A 120 -15.20 -1.80 -18.90
CA GLN A 120 -16.12 -2.27 -19.94
C GLN A 120 -16.82 -3.57 -19.55
N ASN A 121 -16.44 -4.16 -18.40
CA ASN A 121 -17.09 -5.33 -17.87
C ASN A 121 -18.45 -4.97 -17.27
N ALA A 122 -19.51 -5.14 -18.06
CA ALA A 122 -20.88 -4.91 -17.61
C ALA A 122 -21.48 -6.08 -16.80
N SER A 123 -20.73 -7.17 -16.58
CA SER A 123 -21.28 -8.44 -16.11
C SER A 123 -21.01 -8.77 -14.64
N TYR A 124 -20.22 -7.95 -13.93
CA TYR A 124 -19.93 -8.22 -12.53
C TYR A 124 -21.09 -7.83 -11.62
N VAL A 125 -21.25 -8.60 -10.54
CA VAL A 125 -22.23 -8.33 -9.49
C VAL A 125 -21.48 -8.00 -8.21
N ARG A 126 -21.76 -6.82 -7.65
CA ARG A 126 -21.22 -6.41 -6.36
C ARG A 126 -21.84 -7.25 -5.24
N GLN A 127 -20.99 -7.83 -4.41
CA GLN A 127 -21.42 -8.58 -3.22
C GLN A 127 -21.49 -7.72 -1.96
N ASP A 128 -20.76 -6.61 -1.92
CA ASP A 128 -20.73 -5.77 -0.72
C ASP A 128 -22.07 -5.05 -0.44
N THR A 129 -22.86 -4.75 -1.49
CA THR A 129 -24.20 -4.16 -1.36
C THR A 129 -25.31 -5.17 -1.07
N SER A 130 -25.05 -6.48 -1.16
CA SER A 130 -26.01 -7.51 -0.72
C SER A 130 -25.90 -7.77 0.79
N LEU A 131 -24.74 -7.46 1.38
CA LEU A 131 -24.45 -7.64 2.80
C LEU A 131 -24.71 -6.37 3.64
N ILE A 132 -24.51 -5.19 3.06
CA ILE A 132 -24.60 -3.88 3.73
C ILE A 132 -25.46 -2.93 2.90
N ASP A 133 -26.21 -2.04 3.56
CA ASP A 133 -27.00 -0.99 2.91
C ASP A 133 -26.15 -0.20 1.89
N ALA A 134 -26.67 -0.07 0.67
CA ALA A 134 -26.01 0.62 -0.43
C ALA A 134 -25.65 2.09 -0.10
N HIS A 135 -26.40 2.77 0.77
CA HIS A 135 -26.08 4.14 1.20
C HIS A 135 -24.81 4.25 2.06
N GLN A 136 -24.33 3.12 2.59
CA GLN A 136 -23.10 3.04 3.37
C GLN A 136 -21.90 2.55 2.54
N ARG A 137 -22.08 2.37 1.24
CA ARG A 137 -21.09 1.78 0.33
C ARG A 137 -20.74 2.74 -0.82
N PRO A 138 -19.59 2.57 -1.48
CA PRO A 138 -19.27 3.32 -2.69
C PRO A 138 -20.36 3.17 -3.75
N LEU A 139 -20.54 4.19 -4.59
CA LEU A 139 -21.49 4.18 -5.68
C LEU A 139 -21.06 3.22 -6.80
N GLN A 140 -22.01 2.75 -7.61
CA GLN A 140 -21.69 1.85 -8.75
C GLN A 140 -20.62 2.46 -9.68
N LYS A 141 -20.79 3.74 -10.05
CA LYS A 141 -19.85 4.48 -10.90
C LYS A 141 -18.41 4.53 -10.34
N GLU A 142 -18.24 4.48 -9.02
CA GLU A 142 -16.93 4.46 -8.38
C GLU A 142 -16.34 3.06 -8.46
N TYR A 143 -17.19 2.04 -8.22
CA TYR A 143 -16.81 0.63 -8.37
C TYR A 143 -16.38 0.28 -9.80
N ASP A 144 -17.05 0.82 -10.81
CA ASP A 144 -16.68 0.61 -12.22
C ASP A 144 -15.24 1.09 -12.49
N ARG A 145 -14.82 2.17 -11.83
CA ARG A 145 -13.47 2.74 -11.94
C ARG A 145 -12.45 1.98 -11.10
N TYR A 146 -12.85 1.46 -9.93
CA TYR A 146 -12.00 0.56 -9.14
C TYR A 146 -11.65 -0.68 -9.97
N LEU A 147 -12.64 -1.33 -10.60
CA LEU A 147 -12.37 -2.48 -11.45
C LEU A 147 -11.53 -2.15 -12.67
N TYR A 148 -11.72 -1.00 -13.31
CA TYR A 148 -10.86 -0.57 -14.40
C TYR A 148 -9.38 -0.50 -13.99
N LEU A 149 -9.10 0.02 -12.79
CA LEU A 149 -7.73 0.06 -12.26
C LEU A 149 -7.18 -1.34 -12.00
N VAL A 150 -7.99 -2.26 -11.46
CA VAL A 150 -7.61 -3.68 -11.31
C VAL A 150 -7.27 -4.30 -12.66
N GLU A 151 -8.09 -4.06 -13.68
CA GLU A 151 -7.90 -4.57 -15.04
C GLU A 151 -6.58 -4.09 -15.65
N ILE A 152 -6.27 -2.79 -15.62
CA ILE A 152 -5.00 -2.29 -16.15
C ILE A 152 -3.80 -2.85 -15.38
N LEU A 153 -3.88 -2.91 -14.05
CA LEU A 153 -2.78 -3.44 -13.24
C LEU A 153 -2.51 -4.91 -13.61
N ARG A 154 -3.58 -5.70 -13.80
CA ARG A 154 -3.51 -7.08 -14.28
C ARG A 154 -2.95 -7.18 -15.70
N ASP A 155 -3.41 -6.36 -16.63
CA ASP A 155 -2.94 -6.36 -18.03
C ASP A 155 -1.46 -5.95 -18.17
N LYS A 156 -0.90 -5.32 -17.13
CA LYS A 156 0.52 -5.00 -17.00
C LYS A 156 1.29 -6.02 -16.15
N ASP A 157 0.73 -7.20 -15.91
CA ASP A 157 1.30 -8.28 -15.09
C ASP A 157 1.71 -7.80 -13.68
N TYR A 158 1.05 -6.78 -13.16
CA TYR A 158 1.40 -6.11 -11.90
C TYR A 158 2.85 -5.59 -11.84
N ASP A 159 3.53 -5.44 -12.98
CA ASP A 159 4.89 -4.90 -13.04
C ASP A 159 4.86 -3.39 -12.79
N SER A 160 5.32 -3.00 -11.60
CA SER A 160 5.37 -1.59 -11.20
C SER A 160 6.27 -0.73 -12.09
N ARG A 161 7.22 -1.33 -12.85
CA ARG A 161 8.07 -0.64 -13.82
C ARG A 161 7.33 -0.32 -15.13
N ALA A 162 6.25 -1.06 -15.42
CA ALA A 162 5.41 -0.84 -16.59
C ALA A 162 4.32 0.22 -16.36
N ILE A 163 4.24 0.78 -15.15
CA ILE A 163 3.34 1.87 -14.79
C ILE A 163 3.95 3.19 -15.25
N SER A 164 3.33 3.79 -16.27
CA SER A 164 3.76 5.07 -16.84
C SER A 164 3.39 6.26 -15.95
N GLN A 165 4.01 7.42 -16.21
CA GLN A 165 3.61 8.69 -15.59
C GLN A 165 2.13 9.00 -15.83
N ASP A 166 1.59 8.59 -16.98
CA ASP A 166 0.20 8.81 -17.40
C ASP A 166 -0.80 7.79 -16.82
N PHE A 167 -0.40 6.98 -15.83
CA PHE A 167 -1.32 6.05 -15.19
C PHE A 167 -2.49 6.83 -14.56
N PRO A 168 -3.77 6.43 -14.82
CA PRO A 168 -4.92 7.31 -14.63
C PRO A 168 -5.25 7.62 -13.16
N PHE A 169 -4.78 6.80 -12.23
CA PHE A 169 -4.86 7.04 -10.79
C PHE A 169 -3.48 6.89 -10.16
N ARG A 170 -2.78 7.99 -9.95
CA ARG A 170 -1.46 7.99 -9.31
C ARG A 170 -1.38 9.15 -8.34
N VAL A 171 -1.49 8.85 -7.05
CA VAL A 171 -1.74 9.87 -6.02
C VAL A 171 -0.77 9.71 -4.85
N ILE A 172 -0.22 10.82 -4.36
CA ILE A 172 0.55 10.84 -3.11
C ILE A 172 -0.44 10.88 -1.95
N ASP A 173 -0.70 9.71 -1.36
CA ASP A 173 -1.53 9.60 -0.16
C ASP A 173 -0.74 9.96 1.09
N ILE A 174 -1.12 11.05 1.76
CA ILE A 174 -0.48 11.48 3.00
C ILE A 174 -0.73 10.53 4.16
N GLY A 175 -1.89 9.85 4.20
CA GLY A 175 -2.20 8.85 5.22
C GLY A 175 -1.20 7.69 5.16
N LEU A 176 -1.10 7.05 4.00
CA LEU A 176 -0.13 5.97 3.77
C LEU A 176 1.32 6.43 4.00
N ASN A 177 1.74 7.59 3.47
CA ASN A 177 3.11 8.07 3.67
C ASN A 177 3.43 8.36 5.15
N SER A 178 2.47 8.87 5.91
CA SER A 178 2.64 9.09 7.36
C SER A 178 2.76 7.78 8.12
N ILE A 179 1.97 6.77 7.75
CA ILE A 179 2.05 5.42 8.32
C ILE A 179 3.38 4.76 7.97
N LEU A 180 3.84 4.84 6.71
CA LEU A 180 5.15 4.33 6.29
C LEU A 180 6.30 5.03 7.03
N GLN A 181 6.22 6.34 7.20
CA GLN A 181 7.20 7.10 7.98
C GLN A 181 7.26 6.62 9.43
N ARG A 182 6.09 6.42 10.06
CA ARG A 182 6.03 5.88 11.42
C ARG A 182 6.56 4.45 11.49
N ALA A 183 6.21 3.61 10.53
CA ALA A 183 6.67 2.24 10.43
C ALA A 183 8.19 2.15 10.24
N ASN A 184 8.80 3.05 9.47
CA ASN A 184 10.25 3.14 9.32
C ASN A 184 10.95 3.47 10.64
N LEU A 185 10.43 4.43 11.40
CA LEU A 185 10.95 4.78 12.73
C LEU A 185 10.87 3.59 13.70
N ASP A 186 9.74 2.88 13.71
CA ASP A 186 9.55 1.71 14.56
C ASP A 186 10.43 0.52 14.14
N LEU A 187 10.55 0.28 12.84
CA LEU A 187 11.41 -0.77 12.29
C LEU A 187 12.88 -0.50 12.61
N LYS A 188 13.35 0.73 12.41
CA LYS A 188 14.71 1.15 12.76
C LYS A 188 15.01 0.90 14.24
N ALA A 189 14.07 1.25 15.13
CA ALA A 189 14.25 1.04 16.56
C ALA A 189 14.41 -0.46 16.92
N MET A 190 13.70 -1.36 16.23
CA MET A 190 13.88 -2.80 16.42
C MET A 190 15.20 -3.31 15.82
N LEU A 191 15.53 -2.92 14.59
CA LEU A 191 16.75 -3.32 13.90
C LEU A 191 18.03 -2.88 14.64
N ASP A 192 18.01 -1.70 15.25
CA ASP A 192 19.10 -1.18 16.08
C ASP A 192 19.39 -2.11 17.27
N GLN A 193 18.34 -2.61 17.93
CA GLN A 193 18.46 -3.56 19.04
C GLN A 193 19.03 -4.92 18.60
N PHE A 194 18.90 -5.27 17.32
CA PHE A 194 19.49 -6.47 16.73
C PHE A 194 20.88 -6.22 16.11
N GLY A 195 21.42 -5.00 16.23
CA GLY A 195 22.74 -4.63 15.70
C GLY A 195 22.80 -4.52 14.17
N MET A 196 21.66 -4.36 13.49
CA MET A 196 21.57 -4.29 12.02
C MET A 196 21.91 -2.89 11.50
N ARG A 197 23.19 -2.52 11.62
CA ARG A 197 23.68 -1.15 11.40
C ARG A 197 23.47 -0.65 9.97
N SER A 198 23.71 -1.48 8.96
CA SER A 198 23.52 -1.13 7.54
C SER A 198 22.07 -0.76 7.23
N GLU A 199 21.14 -1.55 7.75
CA GLU A 199 19.70 -1.38 7.57
C GLU A 199 19.19 -0.16 8.34
N CYS A 200 19.75 0.11 9.52
CA CYS A 200 19.47 1.34 10.25
C CYS A 200 19.91 2.58 9.46
N GLN A 201 21.09 2.57 8.83
CA GLN A 201 21.56 3.69 7.99
C GLN A 201 20.68 3.90 6.76
N GLU A 202 20.24 2.82 6.11
CA GLU A 202 19.29 2.92 4.98
C GLU A 202 17.96 3.54 5.42
N LEU A 203 17.42 3.10 6.56
CA LEU A 203 16.19 3.66 7.12
C LEU A 203 16.36 5.12 7.54
N GLU A 204 17.51 5.51 8.10
CA GLU A 204 17.82 6.91 8.44
C GLU A 204 17.75 7.81 7.20
N ALA A 205 18.42 7.42 6.12
CA ALA A 205 18.39 8.16 4.86
C ALA A 205 16.96 8.29 4.31
N ARG A 206 16.18 7.21 4.38
CA ARG A 206 14.77 7.21 3.94
C ARG A 206 13.88 8.09 4.81
N ILE A 207 14.03 8.00 6.13
CA ILE A 207 13.29 8.79 7.12
C ILE A 207 13.56 10.28 6.91
N GLU A 208 14.82 10.66 6.69
CA GLU A 208 15.20 12.06 6.44
C GLU A 208 14.64 12.56 5.11
N LEU A 209 14.73 11.75 4.05
CA LEU A 209 14.17 12.08 2.74
C LEU A 209 12.66 12.33 2.81
N THR A 210 11.90 11.45 3.46
CA THR A 210 10.45 11.62 3.64
C THR A 210 10.12 12.84 4.51
N GLN A 211 10.90 13.12 5.57
CA GLN A 211 10.73 14.34 6.37
C GLN A 211 10.97 15.62 5.57
N ASN A 212 12.00 15.64 4.71
CA ASN A 212 12.25 16.73 3.77
C ASN A 212 11.08 16.90 2.81
N ALA A 213 10.58 15.81 2.24
CA ALA A 213 9.45 15.84 1.33
C ALA A 213 8.20 16.40 2.03
N PHE A 214 7.85 15.93 3.22
CA PHE A 214 6.72 16.48 4.00
C PHE A 214 6.85 17.96 4.31
N ARG A 215 8.06 18.46 4.60
CA ARG A 215 8.29 19.90 4.82
C ARG A 215 7.95 20.72 3.59
N ASN A 216 8.20 20.20 2.40
CA ASN A 216 7.90 20.88 1.13
C ASN A 216 6.47 20.59 0.64
N TYR A 217 5.87 19.50 1.11
CA TYR A 217 4.56 19.00 0.71
C TYR A 217 3.45 19.57 1.60
N GLY A 218 3.09 20.84 1.42
CA GLY A 218 1.97 21.43 2.16
C GLY A 218 1.64 22.88 1.79
N ILE A 219 0.37 23.27 2.00
CA ILE A 219 -0.06 24.66 1.97
C ILE A 219 0.33 25.26 3.33
N HIS A 220 1.49 25.92 3.39
CA HIS A 220 2.09 26.47 4.62
C HIS A 220 1.19 27.45 5.40
N SER A 221 0.10 27.95 4.81
CA SER A 221 -0.79 28.92 5.45
C SER A 221 -1.87 28.32 6.37
N MET A 222 -2.12 27.00 6.35
CA MET A 222 -3.23 26.38 7.12
C MET A 222 -2.84 25.23 8.07
N ASN A 223 -1.57 24.81 8.15
CA ASN A 223 -1.16 23.60 8.88
C ASN A 223 -1.95 22.33 8.47
N ILE A 224 -2.32 22.22 7.18
CA ILE A 224 -3.03 21.08 6.61
C ILE A 224 -2.13 20.43 5.56
N PHE A 225 -2.03 19.10 5.59
CA PHE A 225 -1.44 18.32 4.51
C PHE A 225 -2.52 17.93 3.50
N THR A 226 -2.24 18.11 2.22
CA THR A 226 -3.18 17.81 1.13
C THR A 226 -2.65 16.67 0.27
N THR A 227 -3.41 15.59 0.17
CA THR A 227 -3.17 14.53 -0.82
C THR A 227 -3.33 15.09 -2.24
N GLY A 228 -2.47 14.69 -3.18
CA GLY A 228 -2.42 15.26 -4.53
C GLY A 228 -1.66 14.41 -5.54
N MET A 229 -1.81 14.72 -6.84
CA MET A 229 -1.13 13.98 -7.92
C MET A 229 0.32 14.40 -8.14
N ASN A 230 0.68 15.63 -7.78
CA ASN A 230 1.99 16.21 -8.00
C ASN A 230 2.61 16.65 -6.68
N LEU A 231 3.93 16.55 -6.58
CA LEU A 231 4.68 17.29 -5.58
C LEU A 231 4.52 18.79 -5.88
N PRO A 232 4.29 19.65 -4.88
CA PRO A 232 4.33 21.09 -5.10
C PRO A 232 5.77 21.49 -5.50
N GLY A 233 5.94 21.94 -6.75
CA GLY A 233 7.16 22.55 -7.26
C GLY A 233 8.17 21.60 -7.92
N ASN A 234 8.07 21.48 -9.25
CA ASN A 234 9.21 21.48 -10.17
C ASN A 234 9.00 22.64 -11.15
#